data_AF-A0A1V9DC09-F1
#
_entry.id   AF-A0A1V9DC09-F1
#
_cell.length_a   1.000
_cell.length_b   1.000
_cell.length_c   1.000
_cell.angle_alpha   90.00
_cell.angle_beta   90.00
_cell.angle_gamma   90.00
#
_symmetry.space_group_name_H-M   'P 1'
#
loop_
_entity.id
_entity.type
_entity.pdbx_description
1 polymer ?
#
loop_
_entity_poly.entity_id
_entity_poly.type
_entity_poly.pdbx_seq_one_letter_code
_entity_poly.pdbx_strand_id
1 'polypeptide(L)'
;MNQDYLIFGAGYHGEVKSFEAGQVEVEVEIKAPEETESSTSPNRAELQRYVLPVTVIAVDGKRYNVATEENPSEDEVKQAVERWQAQPIQADELL
;
A
#
# COMPACT_ATOMS: atom_id res chain seq x y z
N MET A 1 -2.70 -8.31 15.61
CA MET A 1 -2.79 -6.84 15.67
C MET A 1 -2.68 -6.32 14.24
N ASN A 2 -3.35 -5.22 13.90
CA ASN A 2 -3.23 -4.66 12.55
C ASN A 2 -2.13 -3.59 12.54
N GLN A 3 -1.42 -3.49 11.42
CA GLN A 3 -0.39 -2.49 11.16
C GLN A 3 -0.76 -1.69 9.92
N ASP A 4 -0.22 -0.48 9.82
CA ASP A 4 -0.39 0.38 8.65
C ASP A 4 0.64 0.01 7.58
N TYR A 5 0.14 -0.11 6.35
CA TYR A 5 0.92 -0.40 5.15
C TYR A 5 0.72 0.73 4.15
N LEU A 6 1.83 1.32 3.72
CA LEU A 6 1.86 2.32 2.67
C LEU A 6 1.86 1.64 1.31
N ILE A 7 0.88 1.96 0.47
CA ILE A 7 0.68 1.30 -0.82
C ILE A 7 1.22 2.18 -1.93
N PHE A 8 2.23 1.68 -2.63
CA PHE A 8 2.79 2.30 -3.82
C PHE A 8 2.68 1.31 -4.97
N GLY A 9 2.03 1.71 -6.05
CA GLY A 9 1.76 0.82 -7.17
C GLY A 9 0.29 0.43 -7.29
N ALA A 10 -0.02 -0.19 -8.43
CA ALA A 10 -1.39 -0.51 -8.82
C ALA A 10 -2.35 0.73 -8.85
N GLY A 11 -1.80 1.93 -9.03
CA GLY A 11 -2.56 3.18 -9.04
C GLY A 11 -2.63 3.90 -7.68
N TYR A 12 -2.12 3.29 -6.62
CA TYR A 12 -1.90 3.91 -5.33
C TYR A 12 -0.54 4.63 -5.27
N HIS A 13 -0.50 5.82 -4.68
CA HIS A 13 0.74 6.60 -4.50
C HIS A 13 0.89 7.03 -3.04
N GLY A 14 1.22 6.06 -2.18
CA GLY A 14 1.49 6.27 -0.77
C GLY A 14 0.25 6.30 0.10
N GLU A 15 -0.88 5.74 -0.34
CA GLU A 15 -2.07 5.59 0.50
C GLU A 15 -1.81 4.59 1.64
N VAL A 16 -2.47 4.78 2.78
CA VAL A 16 -2.33 3.88 3.93
C VAL A 16 -3.52 2.94 4.01
N LYS A 17 -3.24 1.63 4.14
CA LYS A 17 -4.23 0.60 4.45
C LYS A 17 -3.75 -0.24 5.62
N SER A 18 -4.68 -0.66 6.48
CA SER A 18 -4.34 -1.51 7.62
C SER A 18 -4.52 -2.99 7.29
N PHE A 19 -3.48 -3.78 7.49
CA PHE A 19 -3.47 -5.24 7.30
C PHE A 19 -2.99 -5.93 8.57
N GLU A 20 -3.04 -7.26 8.61
CA GLU A 20 -2.46 -8.00 9.74
C GLU A 20 -0.95 -7.79 9.80
N ALA A 21 -0.42 -7.63 11.01
CA ALA A 21 1.01 -7.46 11.23
C ALA A 21 1.82 -8.65 10.67
N GLY A 22 3.01 -8.35 10.13
CA GLY A 22 3.93 -9.38 9.64
C GLY A 22 3.57 -9.97 8.27
N GLN A 23 2.58 -9.40 7.56
CA GLN A 23 2.34 -9.77 6.17
C GLN A 23 3.50 -9.33 5.28
N VAL A 24 4.02 -10.29 4.49
CA VAL A 24 5.07 -10.09 3.49
C VAL A 24 4.51 -9.70 2.13
N GLU A 25 3.22 -9.88 1.92
CA GLU A 25 2.49 -9.57 0.69
C GLU A 25 1.07 -9.17 1.10
N VAL A 26 0.49 -8.15 0.48
CA VAL A 26 -0.88 -7.71 0.74
C VAL A 26 -1.67 -7.63 -0.56
N GLU A 27 -2.93 -8.06 -0.52
CA GLU A 27 -3.85 -7.93 -1.65
C GLU A 27 -4.60 -6.60 -1.57
N VAL A 28 -4.48 -5.78 -2.61
CA VAL A 28 -5.24 -4.53 -2.76
C VAL A 28 -6.25 -4.67 -3.90
N GLU A 29 -7.50 -4.37 -3.60
CA GLU A 29 -8.59 -4.33 -4.59
C GLU A 29 -8.76 -2.90 -5.09
N ILE A 30 -8.72 -2.74 -6.41
CA ILE A 30 -8.73 -1.43 -7.06
C ILE A 30 -9.85 -1.43 -8.07
N LYS A 31 -10.69 -0.40 -7.98
CA LYS A 31 -11.72 -0.18 -8.99
C LYS A 31 -10.98 0.33 -10.23
N ALA A 32 -11.06 -0.43 -11.32
CA ALA A 32 -10.57 0.04 -12.62
C ALA A 32 -11.14 1.45 -12.90
N PRO A 33 -10.36 2.37 -13.48
CA PRO A 33 -10.91 3.64 -13.91
C PRO A 33 -12.09 3.38 -14.85
N GLU A 34 -13.19 4.12 -14.68
CA GLU A 34 -14.33 4.04 -15.58
C GLU A 34 -13.82 4.20 -17.02
N GLU A 35 -14.00 3.16 -17.84
CA GLU A 35 -13.60 3.19 -19.24
C GLU A 35 -14.16 4.45 -19.88
N THR A 36 -13.28 5.27 -20.46
CA THR A 36 -13.69 6.42 -21.26
C THR A 36 -14.54 5.92 -22.42
N GLU A 37 -15.83 6.24 -22.37
CA GLU A 37 -16.88 6.17 -23.39
C GLU A 37 -16.46 5.62 -24.76
N SER A 38 -16.39 4.29 -24.94
CA SER A 38 -16.53 3.61 -26.25
C SER A 38 -16.45 2.08 -26.11
N SER A 39 -17.37 1.44 -25.40
CA SER A 39 -17.73 0.05 -25.72
C SER A 39 -19.08 -0.35 -25.14
N THR A 40 -19.95 -0.81 -26.02
CA THR A 40 -21.28 -1.31 -25.74
C THR A 40 -21.19 -2.70 -25.10
N SER A 41 -21.21 -2.79 -23.77
CA SER A 41 -21.70 -3.94 -22.98
C SER A 41 -21.58 -3.63 -21.49
N PRO A 42 -22.51 -4.09 -20.63
CA PRO A 42 -22.42 -3.87 -19.20
C PRO A 42 -21.39 -4.84 -18.62
N ASN A 43 -20.09 -4.56 -18.80
CA ASN A 43 -19.09 -5.39 -18.18
C ASN A 43 -18.98 -4.98 -16.71
N ARG A 44 -19.43 -5.89 -15.87
CA ARG A 44 -19.48 -5.80 -14.42
C ARG A 44 -18.08 -5.42 -13.95
N ALA A 45 -17.87 -4.16 -13.55
CA ALA A 45 -16.58 -3.59 -13.18
C ALA A 45 -15.68 -4.65 -12.52
N GLU A 46 -14.77 -5.24 -13.30
CA GLU A 46 -13.92 -6.33 -12.83
C GLU A 46 -12.95 -5.70 -11.83
N LEU A 47 -13.19 -5.94 -10.54
CA LEU A 47 -12.29 -5.55 -9.48
C LEU A 47 -10.96 -6.25 -9.77
N GLN A 48 -9.96 -5.50 -10.21
CA GLN A 48 -8.62 -6.06 -10.38
C GLN A 48 -7.98 -6.14 -8.99
N ARG A 49 -7.54 -7.34 -8.65
CA ARG A 49 -6.81 -7.64 -7.43
C ARG A 49 -5.33 -7.61 -7.74
N TYR A 50 -4.58 -6.83 -6.98
CA TYR A 50 -3.14 -6.76 -7.09
C TYR A 50 -2.52 -7.26 -5.80
N VAL A 51 -1.58 -8.20 -5.92
CA VAL A 51 -0.77 -8.66 -4.81
C VAL A 51 0.51 -7.85 -4.83
N LEU A 52 0.71 -7.05 -3.79
CA LEU A 52 1.87 -6.19 -3.65
C LEU A 52 2.81 -6.76 -2.58
N PRO A 53 4.09 -7.02 -2.91
CA PRO A 53 5.04 -7.45 -1.90
C PRO A 53 5.32 -6.31 -0.93
N VAL A 54 5.45 -6.66 0.34
CA VAL A 54 5.70 -5.74 1.43
C VAL A 54 7.18 -5.71 1.74
N THR A 55 7.73 -4.50 1.68
CA THR A 55 9.08 -4.17 2.12
C THR A 55 9.00 -3.30 3.37
N VAL A 56 10.02 -3.36 4.22
CA VAL A 56 10.12 -2.52 5.42
C VAL A 56 11.15 -1.44 5.16
N ILE A 57 10.68 -0.19 5.11
CA ILE A 57 11.55 0.97 4.89
C ILE A 57 11.71 1.74 6.20
N ALA A 58 12.95 2.06 6.54
CA ALA A 58 13.28 2.88 7.70
C ALA A 58 13.35 4.35 7.29
N VAL A 59 12.54 5.21 7.92
CA VAL A 59 12.51 6.66 7.70
C VAL A 59 12.66 7.34 9.05
N ASP A 60 13.63 8.25 9.20
CA ASP A 60 13.88 8.99 10.45
C ASP A 60 13.98 8.08 11.71
N GLY A 61 14.58 6.89 11.56
CA GLY A 61 14.75 5.90 12.63
C GLY A 61 13.49 5.09 12.99
N LYS A 62 12.39 5.28 12.27
CA LYS A 62 11.14 4.51 12.39
C LYS A 62 10.97 3.58 11.20
N ARG A 63 10.38 2.40 11.40
CA ARG A 63 10.13 1.42 10.32
C ARG A 63 8.68 1.48 9.89
N TYR A 64 8.42 1.39 8.59
CA TYR A 64 7.07 1.39 8.03
C TYR A 64 6.93 0.21 7.07
N ASN A 65 5.76 -0.43 7.07
CA ASN A 65 5.43 -1.43 6.05
C ASN A 65 5.06 -0.69 4.77
N VAL A 66 5.64 -1.10 3.66
CA VAL A 66 5.43 -0.48 2.36
C VAL A 66 5.12 -1.59 1.36
N ALA A 67 3.89 -1.65 0.86
CA ALA A 67 3.48 -2.59 -0.16
C ALA A 67 3.71 -1.99 -1.55
N THR A 68 4.61 -2.59 -2.32
CA THR A 68 5.03 -2.03 -3.60
C THR A 68 5.72 -3.05 -4.49
N GLU A 69 5.46 -2.99 -5.80
CA GLU A 69 6.23 -3.79 -6.78
C GLU A 69 7.66 -3.25 -6.94
N GLU A 70 7.82 -1.93 -6.90
CA GLU A 70 9.11 -1.25 -7.02
C GLU A 70 9.41 -0.49 -5.73
N ASN A 71 10.56 -0.75 -5.12
CA ASN A 71 10.90 -0.23 -3.80
C ASN A 71 11.03 1.31 -3.84
N PRO A 72 10.10 2.08 -3.24
CA PRO A 72 10.11 3.54 -3.33
C PRO A 72 11.28 4.12 -2.53
N SER A 73 11.61 5.37 -2.83
CA SER A 73 12.68 6.09 -2.13
C SER A 73 12.26 6.46 -0.70
N GLU A 74 13.23 6.60 0.20
CA GLU A 74 12.97 7.04 1.58
C GLU A 74 12.18 8.36 1.64
N ASP A 75 12.48 9.29 0.72
CA ASP A 75 11.79 10.58 0.61
C ASP A 75 10.31 10.44 0.22
N GLU A 76 9.98 9.51 -0.68
CA GLU A 76 8.59 9.24 -1.09
C GLU A 76 7.79 8.63 0.06
N VAL A 77 8.41 7.69 0.78
CA VAL A 77 7.81 7.09 1.98
C VAL A 77 7.62 8.16 3.04
N LYS A 78 8.61 9.03 3.27
CA LYS A 78 8.52 10.14 4.21
C LYS A 78 7.35 11.07 3.87
N GLN A 79 7.24 11.51 2.62
CA GLN A 79 6.14 12.36 2.18
C GLN A 79 4.78 11.67 2.36
N ALA A 80 4.68 10.37 2.10
CA ALA A 80 3.46 9.62 2.30
C ALA A 80 3.11 9.46 3.80
N VAL A 81 4.10 9.18 4.65
CA VAL A 81 3.94 9.15 6.11
C VAL A 81 3.48 10.51 6.63
N GLU A 82 4.07 11.61 6.19
CA GLU A 82 3.68 12.96 6.61
C GLU A 82 2.26 13.32 6.14
N ARG A 83 1.90 12.91 4.92
CA ARG A 83 0.59 13.17 4.31
C ARG A 83 -0.54 12.37 4.96
N TRP A 84 -0.30 11.09 5.24
CA TRP A 84 -1.33 10.15 5.70
C TRP A 84 -1.21 9.78 7.17
N GLN A 85 -0.20 10.30 7.87
CA GLN A 85 0.09 10.04 9.27
C GLN A 85 0.20 8.54 9.59
N ALA A 86 0.82 7.77 8.69
CA ALA A 86 0.99 6.33 8.83
C ALA A 86 1.70 5.97 10.14
N GLN A 87 1.23 4.93 10.82
CA GLN A 87 1.89 4.50 12.06
C GLN A 87 3.13 3.65 11.77
N PRO A 88 4.23 3.88 12.49
CA PRO A 88 5.40 3.02 12.38
C PRO A 88 5.12 1.65 12.98
N ILE A 89 5.85 0.65 12.50
CA ILE A 89 5.89 -0.69 13.07
C ILE A 89 6.36 -0.55 14.53
N GLN A 90 5.48 -0.92 15.46
CA GLN A 90 5.86 -0.98 16.87
C GLN A 90 6.76 -2.19 17.05
N ALA A 91 8.02 -1.93 17.43
CA ALA A 91 9.08 -2.95 17.55
C ALA A 91 8.91 -3.90 18.75
N ASP A 92 7.71 -4.02 19.32
CA ASP A 92 7.47 -4.68 20.61
C ASP A 92 7.26 -6.21 20.52
N GLU A 93 7.48 -6.82 19.35
CA GLU A 93 7.42 -8.30 19.20
C GLU A 93 8.81 -8.97 19.18
N LEU A 94 9.76 -8.41 19.93
CA LEU A 94 10.98 -9.11 20.37
C LEU A 94 10.95 -9.26 21.90
N LEU A 95 10.02 -10.05 22.42
CA LEU A 95 10.02 -10.54 23.81
C LEU A 95 9.81 -12.05 23.84
#